data_AF-A0A358SKN5-F1
#
_entry.id   AF-A0A358SKN5-F1
#
_cell.length_a   1.000
_cell.length_b   1.000
_cell.length_c   1.000
_cell.angle_alpha   90.00
_cell.angle_beta   90.00
_cell.angle_gamma   90.00
#
_symmetry.space_group_name_H-M   'P 1'
#
loop_
_entity.id
_entity.type
_entity.pdbx_description
1 polymer ?
#
loop_
_entity_poly.entity_id
_entity_poly.type
_entity_poly.pdbx_seq_one_letter_code
_entity_poly.pdbx_strand_id
1 'polypeptide(L)'
;GQRLIGTRMTAAVRCAPPANKPAVAERDTCAPWLAAELAILLPGLRAIVCLGHFAWQVLWPQLAASGWAVPRPRPAFGHGREVLLEPGADVRAGHP
;
A
#
# COMPACT_ATOMS: atom_id res chain seq x y z
N GLY A 1 -11.05 2.25 -25.74
CA GLY A 1 -10.09 1.57 -24.84
C GLY A 1 -10.08 2.23 -23.48
N GLN A 2 -9.49 1.59 -22.46
CA GLN A 2 -9.34 2.16 -21.12
C GLN A 2 -7.96 2.83 -20.96
N ARG A 3 -7.86 3.83 -20.06
CA ARG A 3 -6.63 4.60 -19.78
C ARG A 3 -6.52 4.87 -18.28
N LEU A 4 -5.30 4.94 -17.77
CA LEU A 4 -5.01 5.42 -16.42
C LEU A 4 -4.75 6.92 -16.48
N ILE A 5 -5.55 7.72 -15.77
CA ILE A 5 -5.43 9.18 -15.71
C ILE A 5 -5.23 9.55 -14.23
N GLY A 6 -4.13 10.23 -13.90
CA GLY A 6 -3.81 10.58 -12.51
C GLY A 6 -3.75 9.38 -11.56
N THR A 7 -3.52 8.18 -12.09
CA THR A 7 -3.61 6.91 -11.36
C THR A 7 -2.39 6.06 -11.68
N ARG A 8 -1.90 5.32 -10.69
CA ARG A 8 -0.81 4.36 -10.84
C ARG A 8 -1.25 2.99 -10.37
N MET A 9 -0.94 1.97 -11.16
CA MET A 9 -1.17 0.57 -10.79
C MET A 9 0.17 -0.08 -10.43
N THR A 10 0.19 -0.81 -9.33
CA THR A 10 1.36 -1.56 -8.87
C THR A 10 0.96 -2.85 -8.18
N ALA A 11 1.93 -3.71 -7.91
CA ALA A 11 1.75 -4.99 -7.29
C ALA A 11 2.73 -5.17 -6.12
N ALA A 12 2.28 -5.86 -5.08
CA ALA A 12 3.09 -6.17 -3.89
C ALA A 12 4.32 -7.05 -4.22
N VAL A 13 4.25 -7.85 -5.29
CA VAL A 13 5.40 -8.52 -5.91
C VAL A 13 5.44 -8.17 -7.39
N ARG A 14 6.65 -7.98 -7.94
CA ARG A 14 6.83 -7.50 -9.33
C ARG A 14 7.07 -8.61 -10.35
N CYS A 15 7.43 -9.80 -9.89
CA CYS A 15 7.55 -11.00 -10.72
C CYS A 15 6.27 -11.83 -10.60
N ALA A 16 5.89 -12.51 -11.67
CA ALA A 16 4.76 -13.45 -11.66
C ALA A 16 5.12 -14.66 -10.79
N PRO A 17 4.45 -14.90 -9.64
CA PRO A 17 4.76 -16.02 -8.78
C PRO A 17 4.07 -17.30 -9.25
N PRO A 18 4.62 -18.48 -8.94
CA PRO A 18 3.96 -19.76 -9.20
C PRO A 18 2.51 -19.78 -8.66
N ALA A 19 1.58 -20.29 -9.47
CA ALA A 19 0.16 -20.38 -9.15
C ALA A 19 -0.50 -19.05 -8.69
N ASN A 20 0.07 -17.89 -9.04
CA ASN A 20 -0.37 -16.56 -8.60
C ASN A 20 -0.42 -16.41 -7.06
N LYS A 21 0.42 -17.15 -6.34
CA LYS A 21 0.49 -17.16 -4.87
C LYS A 21 1.91 -16.80 -4.40
N PRO A 22 2.19 -15.51 -4.14
CA PRO A 22 3.49 -15.10 -3.65
C PRO A 22 3.83 -15.74 -2.30
N ALA A 23 5.05 -16.24 -2.16
CA ALA A 23 5.62 -16.64 -0.89
C ALA A 23 5.96 -15.42 -0.01
N VAL A 24 6.11 -15.66 1.29
CA VAL A 24 6.53 -14.62 2.25
C VAL A 24 7.89 -14.02 1.86
N ALA A 25 8.85 -14.87 1.45
CA ALA A 25 10.15 -14.42 1.00
C ALA A 25 10.03 -13.51 -0.24
N GLU A 26 9.20 -13.86 -1.23
CA GLU A 26 9.00 -13.04 -2.43
C GLU A 26 8.38 -11.67 -2.09
N ARG A 27 7.38 -11.65 -1.19
CA ARG A 27 6.79 -10.42 -0.64
C ARG A 27 7.85 -9.54 0.01
N ASP A 28 8.66 -10.11 0.89
CA ASP A 28 9.65 -9.36 1.68
C ASP A 28 10.80 -8.87 0.80
N THR A 29 11.25 -9.68 -0.15
CA THR A 29 12.22 -9.27 -1.18
C THR A 29 11.68 -8.14 -2.06
N CYS A 30 10.39 -8.15 -2.40
CA CYS A 30 9.78 -7.08 -3.19
C CYS A 30 9.42 -5.82 -2.39
N ALA A 31 9.33 -5.89 -1.06
CA ALA A 31 8.84 -4.82 -0.21
C ALA A 31 9.56 -3.45 -0.41
N PRO A 32 10.89 -3.38 -0.58
CA PRO A 32 11.57 -2.09 -0.81
C PRO A 32 11.06 -1.36 -2.05
N TRP A 33 10.64 -2.10 -3.09
CA TRP A 33 10.13 -1.48 -4.30
C TRP A 33 8.74 -0.89 -4.12
N LEU A 34 7.90 -1.49 -3.28
CA LEU A 34 6.58 -0.93 -2.96
C LEU A 34 6.74 0.30 -2.06
N ALA A 35 7.67 0.27 -1.10
CA ALA A 35 7.99 1.41 -0.25
C ALA A 35 8.46 2.62 -1.08
N ALA A 36 9.39 2.41 -2.01
CA ALA A 36 9.89 3.45 -2.90
C ALA A 36 8.78 4.06 -3.77
N GLU A 37 7.87 3.21 -4.29
CA GLU A 37 6.74 3.67 -5.08
C GLU A 37 5.74 4.49 -4.25
N LEU A 38 5.44 4.04 -3.03
CA LEU A 38 4.60 4.78 -2.11
C LEU A 38 5.22 6.15 -1.81
N ALA A 39 6.51 6.21 -1.45
CA ALA A 39 7.22 7.46 -1.15
C ALA A 39 7.13 8.50 -2.28
N ILE A 40 7.22 8.07 -3.54
CA ILE A 40 7.07 8.95 -4.71
C ILE A 40 5.64 9.49 -4.84
N LEU A 41 4.64 8.66 -4.52
CA LEU A 41 3.23 9.01 -4.70
C LEU A 41 2.66 9.84 -3.55
N LEU A 42 3.14 9.63 -2.32
CA LEU A 42 2.59 10.20 -1.08
C LEU A 42 2.26 11.71 -1.16
N PRO A 43 3.11 12.59 -1.74
CA PRO A 43 2.80 14.02 -1.78
C PRO A 43 1.48 14.38 -2.49
N GLY A 44 1.02 13.57 -3.45
CA GLY A 44 -0.22 13.78 -4.19
C GLY A 44 -1.25 12.66 -4.05
N LEU A 45 -0.97 11.67 -3.20
CA LEU A 45 -1.80 10.47 -3.07
C LEU A 45 -3.04 10.78 -2.24
N ARG A 46 -4.22 10.61 -2.84
CA ARG A 46 -5.51 10.86 -2.17
C ARG A 46 -6.22 9.58 -1.71
N ALA A 47 -5.96 8.47 -2.38
CA ALA A 47 -6.59 7.19 -2.09
C ALA A 47 -5.71 6.04 -2.56
N ILE A 48 -5.81 4.91 -1.87
CA ILE A 48 -5.20 3.63 -2.26
C ILE A 48 -6.31 2.60 -2.36
N VAL A 49 -6.38 1.90 -3.49
CA VAL A 49 -7.33 0.81 -3.69
C VAL A 49 -6.58 -0.52 -3.62
N CYS A 50 -6.85 -1.31 -2.58
CA CYS A 50 -6.28 -2.65 -2.45
C CYS A 50 -7.10 -3.68 -3.24
N LEU A 51 -6.51 -4.23 -4.29
CA LEU A 51 -7.14 -5.30 -5.07
C LEU A 51 -6.92 -6.66 -4.38
N GLY A 52 -7.84 -7.00 -3.48
CA GLY A 52 -7.87 -8.29 -2.79
C GLY A 52 -7.12 -8.35 -1.45
N HIS A 53 -7.31 -9.46 -0.75
CA HIS A 53 -6.81 -9.66 0.62
C HIS A 53 -5.28 -9.50 0.74
N PHE A 54 -4.52 -10.01 -0.23
CA PHE A 54 -3.06 -9.94 -0.18
C PHE A 54 -2.55 -8.50 -0.22
N ALA A 55 -3.05 -7.68 -1.17
CA ALA A 55 -2.71 -6.27 -1.25
C ALA A 55 -3.09 -5.51 0.04
N TRP A 56 -4.25 -5.83 0.62
CA TRP A 56 -4.68 -5.26 1.89
C TRP A 56 -3.69 -5.53 3.04
N GLN A 57 -3.24 -6.78 3.18
CA GLN A 57 -2.30 -7.15 4.24
C GLN A 57 -0.91 -6.51 4.04
N VAL A 58 -0.44 -6.42 2.79
CA VAL A 58 0.88 -5.86 2.47
C VAL A 58 0.92 -4.35 2.67
N LEU A 59 -0.19 -3.64 2.47
CA LEU A 59 -0.22 -2.18 2.57
C LEU A 59 0.08 -1.66 3.99
N TRP A 60 -0.47 -2.30 5.03
CA TRP A 60 -0.34 -1.82 6.41
C TRP A 60 1.08 -1.58 6.90
N PRO A 61 2.04 -2.52 6.76
CA PRO A 61 3.42 -2.27 7.15
C PRO A 61 4.09 -1.16 6.32
N GLN A 62 3.70 -0.98 5.05
CA GLN A 62 4.24 0.09 4.21
C GLN A 62 3.76 1.46 4.69
N LEU A 63 2.47 1.61 5.00
CA LEU A 63 1.93 2.84 5.58
C LEU A 63 2.58 3.19 6.91
N ALA A 64 2.76 2.20 7.79
CA ALA A 64 3.46 2.40 9.06
C ALA A 64 4.91 2.86 8.86
N ALA A 65 5.65 2.23 7.93
CA ALA A 65 7.03 2.61 7.61
C ALA A 65 7.12 4.00 6.97
N SER A 66 6.07 4.45 6.27
CA SER A 66 5.94 5.80 5.74
C SER A 66 5.42 6.82 6.75
N GLY A 67 5.30 6.46 8.03
CA GLY A 67 4.91 7.36 9.12
C GLY A 67 3.41 7.65 9.23
N TRP A 68 2.55 6.92 8.52
CA TRP A 68 1.10 7.05 8.67
C TRP A 68 0.59 6.36 9.94
N ALA A 69 -0.45 6.92 10.55
CA ALA A 69 -1.10 6.28 11.68
C ALA A 69 -1.86 5.04 11.21
N VAL A 70 -1.45 3.86 11.72
CA VAL A 70 -2.10 2.58 11.40
C VAL A 70 -2.99 2.12 12.56
N PRO A 71 -4.28 1.84 12.34
CA PRO A 71 -5.18 1.37 13.40
C PRO A 71 -4.71 0.08 14.05
N ARG A 72 -4.95 -0.03 15.37
CA ARG A 72 -4.72 -1.25 16.16
C ARG A 72 -6.00 -1.63 16.91
N PRO A 73 -6.59 -2.81 16.65
CA PRO A 73 -6.15 -3.83 15.69
C PRO A 73 -6.27 -3.36 14.23
N ARG A 74 -5.48 -3.97 13.33
CA ARG A 74 -5.60 -3.71 11.89
C ARG A 74 -7.00 -4.13 11.41
N PRO A 75 -7.68 -3.31 10.58
CA PRO A 75 -9.00 -3.68 10.07
C PRO A 75 -8.93 -4.96 9.22
N ALA A 76 -9.87 -5.87 9.44
CA ALA A 76 -10.01 -7.06 8.61
C ALA A 76 -10.33 -6.67 7.15
N PHE A 77 -9.86 -7.47 6.20
CA PHE A 77 -10.21 -7.30 4.79
C PHE A 77 -11.71 -7.57 4.58
N GLY A 78 -12.35 -6.74 3.75
CA GLY A 78 -13.71 -6.96 3.26
C GLY A 78 -13.90 -6.22 1.93
N HIS A 79 -14.80 -6.73 1.08
CA HIS A 79 -15.12 -6.03 -0.17
C HIS A 79 -15.75 -4.67 0.13
N GLY A 80 -15.32 -3.62 -0.57
CA GLY A 80 -15.77 -2.25 -0.32
C GLY A 80 -15.38 -1.69 1.05
N ARG A 81 -14.47 -2.34 1.79
CA ARG A 81 -14.03 -1.84 3.08
C ARG A 81 -13.18 -0.59 2.90
N GLU A 82 -13.62 0.50 3.53
CA GLU A 82 -12.91 1.78 3.58
C GLU A 82 -12.29 2.00 4.95
N VAL A 83 -11.13 2.66 4.96
CA VAL A 83 -10.43 3.09 6.17
C VAL A 83 -9.90 4.49 5.90
N LEU A 84 -10.33 5.46 6.70
CA LEU A 84 -9.74 6.79 6.69
C LEU A 84 -8.37 6.72 7.39
N LEU A 85 -7.33 7.22 6.71
CA LEU A 85 -5.98 7.25 7.24
C LEU A 85 -5.63 8.66 7.68
N GLU A 86 -5.07 8.76 8.87
CA GLU A 86 -4.52 10.00 9.40
C GLU A 86 -3.00 10.00 9.22
N PRO A 87 -2.40 11.15 8.83
CA PRO A 87 -0.95 11.29 8.92
C PRO A 87 -0.51 11.03 10.36
N GLY A 88 0.55 10.24 10.56
CA GLY A 88 1.14 10.09 11.89
C GLY A 88 1.79 11.39 12.34
N ALA A 89 2.11 11.48 13.64
CA ALA A 89 2.69 12.69 14.23
C ALA A 89 3.93 13.19 13.46
N ASP A 90 4.77 12.27 12.99
CA ASP A 90 6.01 12.58 12.27
C ASP A 90 5.77 13.05 10.82
N VAL A 91 4.70 12.58 10.16
CA VAL A 91 4.35 13.00 8.79
C VAL A 91 3.75 14.39 8.78
N ARG A 92 2.99 14.78 9.83
CA ARG A 92 2.40 16.12 9.96
C ARG A 92 3.44 17.24 10.01
N ALA A 93 4.67 16.94 10.45
CA ALA A 93 5.75 17.93 10.52
C ALA A 93 6.43 18.20 9.16
N GLY A 94 6.22 17.35 8.15
CA GLY A 94 6.89 17.43 6.84
C GLY A 94 5.96 17.56 5.63
N HIS A 95 4.63 17.59 5.83
CA HIS A 95 3.64 17.85 4.79
C HIS A 95 3.27 19.35 4.85
N PRO A 96 3.57 20.16 3.82
CA PRO A 96 3.13 21.55 3.78
C PRO A 96 1.60 21.69 3.73
#